data_AF-A0A8K0RFP9-F1
#
_entry.id   AF-A0A8K0RFP9-F1
#
_cell.length_a   1.000
_cell.length_b   1.000
_cell.length_c   1.000
_cell.angle_alpha   90.00
_cell.angle_beta   90.00
_cell.angle_gamma   90.00
#
_symmetry.space_group_name_H-M   'P 1'
#
loop_
_entity.id
_entity.type
_entity.pdbx_description
1 polymer ?
#
loop_
_entity_poly.entity_id
_entity_poly.type
_entity_poly.pdbx_seq_one_letter_code
_entity_poly.pdbx_strand_id
1 'polypeptide(L)'
;MLHIEIFHVDPWSTSFDWNLRATQLGETRLPFRYHIHNRQKETQISDDEFHRFLQLPIEIQQYILTFCNAATLFQLMHVSFTMRQEAKKLFWSDPTSRYVVDGQWLLAGGHPRLTNDDLEALTHIQYVEVDFFIYRSSFVEEWTEGGYHCDIHEGEKERAVFWKALRRRFPCVTDVVLTVPNSKRLGAPAPENATRLATGSPDDISISVSQPIRCGDHWASPLSRHLWRRNHSNRDPSTWELIETSWSPRRITPPSKNYSGPVGAYQLYDYHDLDLRELEVARQIHTIQAIEAYHVHILRAPCVCPFPKCGMQFEQPGEWTVHYRTTSARYHDGLVPLPPWDSVRTAFDRHDASLELKRQRISHELAVMRAAWGEPDSSERSTASQQFLQQLRTDPLYAGDKAPEQSEIWFRYERDMNVI
;
A
#
# COMPACT_ATOMS: atom_id res chain seq x y z
N MET A 1 4.69 0.59 38.41
CA MET A 1 5.62 1.36 37.56
C MET A 1 6.29 0.37 36.63
N LEU A 2 5.74 0.19 35.43
CA LEU A 2 6.35 -0.66 34.40
C LEU A 2 7.41 0.18 33.70
N HIS A 3 8.67 -0.17 33.90
CA HIS A 3 9.77 0.33 33.07
C HIS A 3 9.54 -0.20 31.65
N ILE A 4 9.12 0.68 30.76
CA ILE A 4 9.17 0.41 29.31
C ILE A 4 10.65 0.53 28.94
N GLU A 5 11.33 -0.60 28.82
CA GLU A 5 12.63 -0.66 28.15
C GLU A 5 12.42 -0.27 26.70
N ILE A 6 12.76 0.97 26.38
CA ILE A 6 12.92 1.42 25.00
C ILE A 6 14.17 0.71 24.49
N PHE A 7 13.97 -0.37 23.74
CA PHE A 7 15.06 -1.03 23.03
C PHE A 7 15.76 0.01 22.14
N HIS A 8 16.99 0.37 22.51
CA HIS A 8 17.94 1.03 21.62
C HIS A 8 18.33 0.03 20.53
N VAL A 9 17.45 -0.18 19.57
CA VAL A 9 17.84 -0.65 18.25
C VAL A 9 18.65 0.50 17.67
N ASP A 10 19.93 0.28 17.34
CA ASP A 10 20.69 1.25 16.55
C ASP A 10 19.81 1.64 15.35
N PRO A 11 19.30 2.88 15.27
CA PRO A 11 18.16 3.19 14.39
C PRO A 11 18.47 3.06 12.90
N TRP A 12 19.74 2.80 12.57
CA TRP A 12 20.26 2.67 11.23
C TRP A 12 21.03 1.36 11.09
N SER A 13 20.32 0.23 11.16
CA SER A 13 20.87 -1.08 10.81
C SER A 13 21.15 -1.17 9.31
N THR A 14 22.19 -0.46 8.82
CA THR A 14 22.97 -0.57 7.55
C THR A 14 22.30 -0.97 6.21
N SER A 15 20.99 -1.21 6.12
CA SER A 15 20.31 -1.66 4.92
C SER A 15 19.03 -0.87 4.73
N PHE A 16 19.00 -0.05 3.67
CA PHE A 16 17.77 0.52 3.16
C PHE A 16 16.82 -0.60 2.74
N ASP A 17 15.53 -0.42 3.00
CA ASP A 17 14.52 -1.31 2.50
C ASP A 17 14.18 -0.95 1.05
N TRP A 18 15.02 -1.34 0.10
CA TRP A 18 14.78 -1.07 -1.33
C TRP A 18 13.50 -1.72 -1.89
N ASN A 19 12.81 -2.54 -1.09
CA ASN A 19 11.54 -3.15 -1.41
C ASN A 19 10.33 -2.38 -0.84
N LEU A 20 10.58 -1.29 -0.11
CA LEU A 20 9.57 -0.35 0.34
C LEU A 20 8.85 0.28 -0.85
N ARG A 21 7.56 0.53 -0.69
CA ARG A 21 6.75 1.34 -1.59
C ARG A 21 6.26 2.55 -0.85
N ALA A 22 6.06 3.64 -1.56
CA ALA A 22 5.45 4.82 -0.97
C ALA A 22 4.40 5.40 -1.91
N THR A 23 3.28 5.83 -1.36
CA THR A 23 2.32 6.63 -2.12
C THR A 23 2.95 7.97 -2.49
N GLN A 24 2.36 8.71 -3.44
CA GLN A 24 2.77 10.09 -3.76
C GLN A 24 2.73 11.04 -2.55
N LEU A 25 2.08 10.64 -1.47
CA LEU A 25 2.04 11.38 -0.22
C LEU A 25 3.03 10.88 0.80
N GLY A 26 3.87 9.91 0.46
CA GLY A 26 4.99 9.43 1.26
C GLY A 26 4.58 8.38 2.28
N GLU A 27 3.35 7.87 2.18
CA GLU A 27 2.91 6.80 3.06
C GLU A 27 3.52 5.49 2.61
N THR A 28 4.26 4.85 3.51
CA THR A 28 4.98 3.63 3.19
C THR A 28 4.06 2.42 3.19
N ARG A 29 4.35 1.45 2.31
CA ARG A 29 3.64 0.17 2.20
C ARG A 29 4.66 -0.92 1.88
N LEU A 30 4.40 -2.12 2.38
CA LEU A 30 5.20 -3.31 2.09
C LEU A 30 4.39 -4.24 1.18
N PRO A 31 4.86 -4.55 -0.03
CA PRO A 31 4.21 -5.56 -0.85
C PRO A 31 4.12 -6.92 -0.15
N PHE A 32 2.99 -7.63 -0.27
CA PHE A 32 2.77 -8.91 0.41
C PHE A 32 3.95 -9.88 0.29
N ARG A 33 4.51 -10.02 -0.93
CA ARG A 33 5.67 -10.88 -1.17
C ARG A 33 6.82 -10.58 -0.21
N TYR A 34 7.11 -9.32 0.09
CA TYR A 34 8.20 -8.97 1.00
C TYR A 34 7.81 -9.07 2.48
N HIS A 35 6.51 -9.04 2.80
CA HIS A 35 6.01 -9.31 4.15
C HIS A 35 6.23 -10.77 4.56
N ILE A 36 6.08 -11.71 3.62
CA ILE A 36 6.22 -13.15 3.84
C ILE A 36 7.65 -13.69 3.59
N HIS A 37 8.56 -12.88 3.06
CA HIS A 37 9.96 -13.31 2.87
C HIS A 37 10.75 -13.09 4.16
N ASN A 38 11.43 -14.15 4.62
CA ASN A 38 12.31 -14.05 5.77
C ASN A 38 13.59 -13.29 5.37
N ARG A 39 13.84 -12.13 6.00
CA ARG A 39 15.11 -11.40 5.85
C ARG A 39 16.21 -11.96 6.75
N GLN A 40 15.89 -12.86 7.68
CA GLN A 40 16.92 -13.50 8.47
C GLN A 40 17.80 -14.32 7.54
N LYS A 41 19.11 -14.14 7.69
CA LYS A 41 20.10 -15.01 7.06
C LYS A 41 19.68 -16.45 7.34
N GLU A 42 19.60 -17.25 6.29
CA GLU A 42 19.34 -18.69 6.39
C GLU A 42 20.36 -19.30 7.37
N THR A 43 19.99 -19.36 8.65
CA THR A 43 20.60 -20.31 9.56
C THR A 43 20.24 -21.66 9.00
N GLN A 44 21.25 -22.49 8.69
CA GLN A 44 21.02 -23.87 8.30
C GLN A 44 20.28 -24.57 9.44
N ILE A 45 18.96 -24.71 9.29
CA ILE A 45 18.13 -25.45 10.23
C ILE A 45 18.36 -26.93 9.91
N SER A 46 18.68 -27.72 10.93
CA SER A 46 18.75 -29.17 10.79
C SER A 46 17.35 -29.76 10.77
N ASP A 47 17.07 -30.69 9.85
CA ASP A 47 15.77 -31.39 9.73
C ASP A 47 15.31 -32.01 11.07
N ASP A 48 16.25 -32.38 11.95
CA ASP A 48 15.97 -32.94 13.27
C ASP A 48 15.20 -31.99 14.20
N GLU A 49 15.36 -30.66 14.05
CA GLU A 49 14.73 -29.69 14.94
C GLU A 49 13.22 -29.59 14.71
N PHE A 50 12.77 -29.63 13.45
CA PHE A 50 11.34 -29.58 13.13
C PHE A 50 10.62 -30.86 13.55
N HIS A 51 11.27 -32.02 13.44
CA HIS A 51 10.71 -33.28 13.92
C HIS A 51 10.46 -33.27 15.44
N ARG A 52 11.37 -32.67 16.23
CA ARG A 52 11.17 -32.51 17.68
C ARG A 52 9.99 -31.61 18.00
N PHE A 53 9.80 -30.54 17.24
CA PHE A 53 8.63 -29.67 17.39
C PHE A 53 7.32 -30.44 17.19
N LEU A 54 7.23 -31.28 16.16
CA LEU A 54 6.02 -32.08 15.88
C LEU A 54 5.71 -33.14 16.96
N GLN A 55 6.68 -33.51 17.80
CA GLN A 55 6.49 -34.44 18.91
C GLN A 55 5.95 -33.78 20.18
N LEU A 56 5.90 -32.44 20.22
CA LEU A 56 5.34 -31.71 21.36
C LEU A 56 3.82 -31.89 21.45
N PRO A 57 3.20 -31.75 22.64
CA PRO A 57 1.74 -31.67 22.75
C PRO A 57 1.18 -30.52 21.88
N ILE A 58 -0.02 -30.71 21.34
CA ILE A 58 -0.63 -29.76 20.37
C ILE A 58 -0.78 -28.35 20.96
N GLU A 59 -1.02 -28.25 22.26
CA GLU A 59 -1.14 -26.98 22.98
C GLU A 59 0.20 -26.23 23.01
N ILE A 60 1.30 -26.96 23.18
CA ILE A 60 2.65 -26.40 23.15
C ILE A 60 3.02 -25.99 21.73
N GLN A 61 2.67 -26.81 20.73
CA GLN A 61 2.85 -26.45 19.32
C GLN A 61 2.12 -25.14 18.99
N GLN A 62 0.83 -25.04 19.34
CA GLN A 62 0.02 -23.84 19.15
C GLN A 62 0.61 -22.62 19.86
N TYR A 63 1.07 -22.78 21.10
CA TYR A 63 1.72 -21.70 21.85
C TYR A 63 2.98 -21.20 21.13
N ILE A 64 3.84 -22.10 20.66
CA ILE A 64 5.04 -21.75 19.88
C ILE A 64 4.67 -21.00 18.58
N LEU A 65 3.60 -21.40 17.89
CA LEU A 65 3.15 -20.69 16.69
C LEU A 65 2.83 -19.21 16.96
N THR A 66 2.37 -18.85 18.16
CA THR A 66 2.08 -17.44 18.50
C THR A 66 3.32 -16.55 18.55
N PHE A 67 4.51 -17.14 18.67
CA PHE A 67 5.79 -16.41 18.62
C PHE A 67 6.42 -16.40 17.22
N CYS A 68 5.83 -17.12 16.26
CA CYS A 68 6.36 -17.17 14.90
C CYS A 68 6.10 -15.86 14.18
N ASN A 69 7.08 -15.40 13.40
CA ASN A 69 6.89 -14.25 12.53
C ASN A 69 6.00 -14.62 11.32
N ALA A 70 5.54 -13.59 10.59
CA ALA A 70 4.67 -13.74 9.43
C ALA A 70 5.26 -14.67 8.35
N ALA A 71 6.57 -14.61 8.10
CA ALA A 71 7.23 -15.46 7.10
C ALA A 71 7.18 -16.93 7.50
N THR A 72 7.52 -17.26 8.76
CA THR A 72 7.46 -18.62 9.29
C THR A 72 6.02 -19.16 9.27
N LEU A 73 5.04 -18.35 9.72
CA LEU A 73 3.63 -18.74 9.69
C LEU A 73 3.16 -19.02 8.25
N PHE A 74 3.51 -18.14 7.31
CA PHE A 74 3.18 -18.33 5.89
C PHE A 74 3.79 -19.62 5.35
N GLN A 75 5.07 -19.91 5.63
CA GLN A 75 5.69 -21.17 5.22
C GLN A 75 4.97 -22.38 5.81
N LEU A 76 4.65 -22.37 7.11
CA LEU A 76 3.92 -23.46 7.78
C LEU A 76 2.54 -23.69 7.17
N MET A 77 1.83 -22.64 6.75
CA MET A 77 0.57 -22.77 6.00
C MET A 77 0.73 -23.60 4.73
N HIS A 78 1.86 -23.48 4.04
CA HIS A 78 2.09 -24.19 2.78
C HIS A 78 2.67 -25.59 2.99
N VAL A 79 3.64 -25.77 3.89
CA VAL A 79 4.42 -27.01 3.99
C VAL A 79 3.89 -28.04 4.99
N SER A 80 3.09 -27.62 5.98
CA SER A 80 2.61 -28.53 7.05
C SER A 80 1.10 -28.66 7.05
N PHE A 81 0.58 -29.84 6.70
CA PHE A 81 -0.87 -30.10 6.75
C PHE A 81 -1.45 -29.96 8.17
N THR A 82 -0.72 -30.45 9.18
CA THR A 82 -1.18 -30.44 10.57
C THR A 82 -1.24 -29.04 11.15
N MET A 83 -0.30 -28.17 10.80
CA MET A 83 -0.22 -26.80 11.32
C MET A 83 -0.94 -25.77 10.45
N ARG A 84 -1.34 -26.14 9.22
CA ARG A 84 -1.86 -25.20 8.22
C ARG A 84 -2.97 -24.29 8.73
N GLN A 85 -3.95 -24.86 9.43
CA GLN A 85 -5.12 -24.10 9.88
C GLN A 85 -4.78 -23.10 10.98
N GLU A 86 -4.01 -23.52 11.98
CA GLU A 86 -3.59 -22.64 13.08
C GLU A 86 -2.61 -21.57 12.60
N ALA A 87 -1.65 -21.93 11.75
CA ALA A 87 -0.73 -20.97 11.15
C ALA A 87 -1.48 -19.94 10.29
N LYS A 88 -2.48 -20.38 9.50
CA LYS A 88 -3.34 -19.50 8.70
C LYS A 88 -4.11 -18.53 9.58
N LYS A 89 -4.74 -19.02 10.65
CA LYS A 89 -5.46 -18.18 11.61
C LYS A 89 -4.56 -17.09 12.17
N LEU A 90 -3.39 -17.46 12.70
CA LEU A 90 -2.44 -16.53 13.32
C LEU A 90 -1.86 -15.53 12.32
N PHE A 91 -1.52 -15.98 11.11
CA PHE A 91 -0.96 -15.12 10.06
C PHE A 91 -1.91 -13.99 9.67
N TRP A 92 -3.18 -14.30 9.44
CA TRP A 92 -4.16 -13.30 9.00
C TRP A 92 -4.80 -12.49 10.15
N SER A 93 -4.56 -12.89 11.41
CA SER A 93 -5.05 -12.22 12.61
C SER A 93 -4.00 -11.36 13.32
N ASP A 94 -2.90 -10.98 12.66
CA ASP A 94 -1.88 -10.09 13.24
C ASP A 94 -2.38 -8.64 13.27
N PRO A 95 -2.69 -8.05 14.44
CA PRO A 95 -3.20 -6.68 14.54
C PRO A 95 -2.16 -5.61 14.18
N THR A 96 -0.87 -5.98 14.14
CA THR A 96 0.21 -5.06 13.80
C THR A 96 0.33 -4.84 12.28
N SER A 97 -0.24 -5.77 11.51
CA SER A 97 -0.19 -5.84 10.05
C SER A 97 -1.55 -5.44 9.47
N ARG A 98 -1.61 -4.33 8.74
CA ARG A 98 -2.86 -3.84 8.12
C ARG A 98 -2.80 -3.91 6.62
N TYR A 99 -3.79 -4.57 6.03
CA TYR A 99 -3.87 -4.74 4.59
C TYR A 99 -4.60 -3.55 3.96
N VAL A 100 -3.90 -2.85 3.08
CA VAL A 100 -4.39 -1.62 2.44
C VAL A 100 -5.13 -1.95 1.16
N VAL A 101 -6.40 -1.55 1.08
CA VAL A 101 -7.28 -1.80 -0.07
C VAL A 101 -7.87 -0.48 -0.57
N ASP A 102 -8.23 -0.45 -1.85
CA ASP A 102 -8.80 0.74 -2.48
C ASP A 102 -10.26 0.98 -2.03
N GLY A 103 -10.51 2.16 -1.46
CA GLY A 103 -11.86 2.58 -1.07
C GLY A 103 -12.80 2.79 -2.25
N GLN A 104 -12.30 3.26 -3.40
CA GLN A 104 -13.10 3.46 -4.62
C GLN A 104 -13.57 2.13 -5.20
N TRP A 105 -12.70 1.11 -5.15
CA TRP A 105 -13.06 -0.25 -5.52
C TRP A 105 -14.27 -0.77 -4.72
N LEU A 106 -14.29 -0.54 -3.40
CA LEU A 106 -15.40 -0.96 -2.53
C LEU A 106 -16.68 -0.14 -2.78
N LEU A 107 -16.56 1.17 -3.01
CA LEU A 107 -17.69 2.02 -3.40
C LEU A 107 -18.31 1.60 -4.74
N ALA A 108 -17.49 1.12 -5.68
CA ALA A 108 -17.94 0.53 -6.94
C ALA A 108 -18.48 -0.91 -6.79
N GLY A 109 -18.73 -1.36 -5.56
CA GLY A 109 -19.29 -2.68 -5.27
C GLY A 109 -18.25 -3.79 -5.12
N GLY A 110 -16.95 -3.50 -5.21
CA GLY A 110 -15.87 -4.47 -4.99
C GLY A 110 -15.79 -5.54 -6.08
N HIS A 111 -15.85 -5.15 -7.35
CA HIS A 111 -15.79 -6.10 -8.48
C HIS A 111 -14.34 -6.59 -8.75
N PRO A 112 -14.09 -7.89 -9.06
CA PRO A 112 -12.72 -8.42 -9.24
C PRO A 112 -11.91 -7.68 -10.31
N ARG A 113 -12.57 -7.27 -11.39
CA ARG A 113 -11.92 -6.54 -12.51
C ARG A 113 -11.26 -5.21 -12.12
N LEU A 114 -11.74 -4.59 -11.05
CA LEU A 114 -11.35 -3.25 -10.59
C LEU A 114 -10.30 -3.29 -9.48
N THR A 115 -9.75 -4.46 -9.17
CA THR A 115 -8.64 -4.60 -8.22
C THR A 115 -7.53 -5.47 -8.80
N ASN A 116 -6.31 -5.23 -8.33
CA ASN A 116 -5.14 -6.06 -8.57
C ASN A 116 -4.98 -7.16 -7.50
N ASP A 117 -5.81 -7.16 -6.47
CA ASP A 117 -5.68 -8.03 -5.31
C ASP A 117 -6.27 -9.42 -5.55
N ASP A 118 -5.64 -10.44 -4.98
CA ASP A 118 -6.14 -11.81 -4.92
C ASP A 118 -7.32 -11.91 -3.95
N LEU A 119 -8.52 -12.05 -4.51
CA LEU A 119 -9.76 -12.09 -3.75
C LEU A 119 -9.88 -13.30 -2.81
N GLU A 120 -9.20 -14.42 -3.09
CA GLU A 120 -9.23 -15.57 -2.18
C GLU A 120 -8.49 -15.22 -0.90
N ALA A 121 -7.31 -14.60 -1.02
CA ALA A 121 -6.53 -14.14 0.13
C ALA A 121 -7.28 -13.10 0.96
N LEU A 122 -8.04 -12.19 0.32
CA LEU A 122 -8.83 -11.17 1.02
C LEU A 122 -9.85 -11.78 2.00
N THR A 123 -10.32 -13.00 1.74
CA THR A 123 -11.32 -13.65 2.60
C THR A 123 -10.83 -13.96 4.01
N HIS A 124 -9.51 -13.98 4.22
CA HIS A 124 -8.90 -14.33 5.50
C HIS A 124 -8.49 -13.11 6.33
N ILE A 125 -8.38 -11.94 5.72
CA ILE A 125 -7.85 -10.73 6.35
C ILE A 125 -8.81 -10.21 7.43
N GLN A 126 -8.28 -9.97 8.65
CA GLN A 126 -9.06 -9.45 9.77
C GLN A 126 -8.91 -7.93 9.98
N TYR A 127 -7.74 -7.38 9.65
CA TYR A 127 -7.38 -5.98 9.86
C TYR A 127 -7.17 -5.27 8.52
N VAL A 128 -8.15 -4.44 8.14
CA VAL A 128 -8.18 -3.76 6.84
C VAL A 128 -7.99 -2.26 7.03
N GLU A 129 -7.16 -1.65 6.19
CA GLU A 129 -7.13 -0.22 6.00
C GLU A 129 -7.71 0.10 4.62
N VAL A 130 -8.85 0.80 4.60
CA VAL A 130 -9.48 1.24 3.36
C VAL A 130 -8.97 2.63 3.03
N ASP A 131 -8.23 2.74 1.94
CA ASP A 131 -7.55 3.96 1.55
C ASP A 131 -8.25 4.64 0.37
N PHE A 132 -8.78 5.85 0.61
CA PHE A 132 -9.43 6.69 -0.37
C PHE A 132 -8.48 7.70 -1.04
N PHE A 133 -7.19 7.68 -0.71
CA PHE A 133 -6.16 8.43 -1.44
C PHE A 133 -5.79 7.81 -2.78
N ILE A 134 -6.25 6.59 -3.02
CA ILE A 134 -5.66 5.70 -4.00
C ILE A 134 -5.94 6.19 -5.43
N TYR A 135 -4.97 6.89 -6.00
CA TYR A 135 -4.75 7.07 -7.45
C TYR A 135 -4.41 5.75 -8.17
N ARG A 136 -4.40 4.58 -7.50
CA ARG A 136 -4.21 3.28 -8.18
C ARG A 136 -5.31 3.03 -9.20
N SER A 137 -6.40 3.75 -9.05
CA SER A 137 -7.37 3.97 -10.06
C SER A 137 -7.01 5.21 -10.89
N SER A 138 -6.12 5.04 -11.87
CA SER A 138 -6.36 5.65 -13.19
C SER A 138 -7.68 5.15 -13.82
N PHE A 139 -8.42 4.30 -13.09
CA PHE A 139 -9.76 3.81 -13.32
C PHE A 139 -10.90 4.80 -12.93
N VAL A 140 -10.64 6.05 -12.53
CA VAL A 140 -11.74 6.97 -12.15
C VAL A 140 -11.56 8.40 -12.65
N GLU A 141 -10.35 8.81 -13.05
CA GLU A 141 -10.09 10.23 -13.38
C GLU A 141 -10.77 10.71 -14.68
N GLU A 142 -11.18 9.82 -15.61
CA GLU A 142 -11.70 10.25 -16.92
C GLU A 142 -13.10 9.74 -17.28
N TRP A 143 -13.71 8.82 -16.51
CA TRP A 143 -14.87 8.05 -17.00
C TRP A 143 -16.25 8.47 -16.46
N THR A 144 -16.48 9.78 -16.38
CA THR A 144 -17.83 10.33 -16.59
C THR A 144 -17.76 11.71 -17.25
N GLU A 145 -18.65 11.97 -18.19
CA GLU A 145 -18.95 13.28 -18.81
C GLU A 145 -19.47 14.34 -17.79
N GLY A 146 -19.02 14.30 -16.54
CA GLY A 146 -19.57 15.11 -15.46
C GLY A 146 -18.67 15.28 -14.23
N GLY A 147 -17.36 15.04 -14.33
CA GLY A 147 -16.34 15.44 -13.35
C GLY A 147 -16.61 15.03 -11.89
N TYR A 148 -16.12 13.86 -11.47
CA TYR A 148 -16.15 13.52 -10.05
C TYR A 148 -15.02 14.21 -9.30
N HIS A 149 -15.38 15.19 -8.49
CA HIS A 149 -14.73 15.31 -7.18
C HIS A 149 -15.10 14.06 -6.38
N CYS A 150 -14.12 13.41 -5.76
CA CYS A 150 -14.33 12.36 -4.76
C CYS A 150 -14.93 12.97 -3.47
N ASP A 151 -16.08 13.62 -3.59
CA ASP A 151 -16.97 13.72 -2.45
C ASP A 151 -17.49 12.31 -2.25
N ILE A 152 -17.17 11.70 -1.10
CA ILE A 152 -17.85 10.49 -0.65
C ILE A 152 -19.32 10.88 -0.57
N HIS A 153 -20.06 10.64 -1.67
CA HIS A 153 -21.40 11.19 -1.83
C HIS A 153 -22.26 10.66 -0.70
N GLU A 154 -23.01 11.59 -0.10
CA GLU A 154 -23.58 11.47 1.23
C GLU A 154 -24.77 10.51 1.33
N GLY A 155 -25.06 9.78 0.24
CA GLY A 155 -26.24 8.95 0.13
C GLY A 155 -26.15 7.67 0.97
N GLU A 156 -27.26 7.32 1.58
CA GLU A 156 -27.39 6.07 2.33
C GLU A 156 -27.14 4.83 1.45
N LYS A 157 -27.39 4.97 0.14
CA LYS A 157 -27.21 3.91 -0.85
C LYS A 157 -25.75 3.57 -1.06
N GLU A 158 -24.88 4.57 -1.24
CA GLU A 158 -23.43 4.40 -1.42
C GLU A 158 -22.81 3.74 -0.19
N ARG A 159 -23.22 4.19 1.01
CA ARG A 159 -22.82 3.60 2.29
C ARG A 159 -23.24 2.12 2.37
N ALA A 160 -24.47 1.80 1.99
CA ALA A 160 -24.95 0.41 1.98
C ALA A 160 -24.18 -0.46 0.95
N VAL A 161 -23.89 0.09 -0.23
CA VAL A 161 -23.08 -0.59 -1.27
C VAL A 161 -21.67 -0.89 -0.75
N PHE A 162 -21.01 0.12 -0.16
CA PHE A 162 -19.68 -0.01 0.42
C PHE A 162 -19.60 -1.13 1.46
N TRP A 163 -20.46 -1.09 2.49
CA TRP A 163 -20.42 -2.07 3.58
C TRP A 163 -20.81 -3.47 3.11
N LYS A 164 -21.77 -3.57 2.18
CA LYS A 164 -22.13 -4.85 1.55
C LYS A 164 -20.95 -5.42 0.75
N ALA A 165 -20.24 -4.59 -0.01
CA ALA A 165 -19.06 -4.99 -0.77
C ALA A 165 -17.93 -5.45 0.15
N LEU A 166 -17.61 -4.65 1.17
CA LEU A 166 -16.58 -4.95 2.17
C LEU A 166 -16.87 -6.29 2.86
N ARG A 167 -18.09 -6.52 3.36
CA ARG A 167 -18.47 -7.79 3.99
C ARG A 167 -18.37 -8.99 3.07
N ARG A 168 -18.78 -8.81 1.82
CA ARG A 168 -18.69 -9.87 0.81
C ARG A 168 -17.25 -10.25 0.50
N ARG A 169 -16.33 -9.28 0.48
CA ARG A 169 -14.92 -9.50 0.12
C ARG A 169 -14.03 -9.86 1.29
N PHE A 170 -14.38 -9.40 2.49
CA PHE A 170 -13.65 -9.63 3.72
C PHE A 170 -14.58 -10.21 4.79
N PRO A 171 -15.09 -11.45 4.62
CA PRO A 171 -15.98 -12.08 5.59
C PRO A 171 -15.37 -12.20 7.01
N CYS A 172 -14.04 -12.26 7.13
CA CYS A 172 -13.33 -12.36 8.40
C CYS A 172 -12.92 -11.00 9.01
N VAL A 173 -13.27 -9.87 8.39
CA VAL A 173 -12.84 -8.56 8.89
C VAL A 173 -13.46 -8.25 10.25
N THR A 174 -12.63 -7.82 11.19
CA THR A 174 -13.04 -7.44 12.55
C THR A 174 -12.68 -5.99 12.86
N ASP A 175 -11.70 -5.41 12.16
CA ASP A 175 -11.26 -4.03 12.36
C ASP A 175 -10.98 -3.35 11.02
N VAL A 176 -11.61 -2.19 10.83
CA VAL A 176 -11.50 -1.38 9.62
C VAL A 176 -11.04 0.03 9.99
N VAL A 177 -10.04 0.53 9.27
CA VAL A 177 -9.64 1.95 9.31
C VAL A 177 -9.96 2.60 7.97
N LEU A 178 -10.78 3.66 7.98
CA LEU A 178 -11.05 4.47 6.80
C LEU A 178 -10.06 5.63 6.71
N THR A 179 -9.27 5.70 5.64
CA THR A 179 -8.20 6.69 5.46
C THR A 179 -8.55 7.65 4.33
N VAL A 180 -8.59 8.96 4.60
CA VAL A 180 -9.10 9.97 3.64
C VAL A 180 -8.14 11.09 3.25
N PRO A 181 -8.27 11.62 2.01
CA PRO A 181 -7.23 12.39 1.35
C PRO A 181 -6.79 13.72 1.98
N ASN A 182 -7.74 14.35 2.64
CA ASN A 182 -7.64 15.74 3.02
C ASN A 182 -7.07 15.80 4.42
N SER A 183 -5.96 16.49 4.64
CA SER A 183 -5.49 16.79 5.98
C SER A 183 -6.13 18.08 6.48
N LYS A 184 -6.76 18.05 7.65
CA LYS A 184 -7.02 19.26 8.42
C LYS A 184 -5.83 19.55 9.35
N ARG A 185 -5.77 20.75 9.91
CA ARG A 185 -4.71 21.15 10.87
C ARG A 185 -4.71 20.21 12.09
N LEU A 186 -3.58 20.16 12.79
CA LEU A 186 -3.48 19.48 14.10
C LEU A 186 -4.65 19.91 15.01
N GLY A 187 -5.29 18.96 15.68
CA GLY A 187 -6.47 19.22 16.54
C GLY A 187 -7.80 19.35 15.80
N ALA A 188 -7.84 19.15 14.48
CA ALA A 188 -9.10 19.10 13.75
C ALA A 188 -9.98 17.92 14.18
N PRO A 189 -11.32 18.05 14.08
CA PRO A 189 -12.23 16.94 14.30
C PRO A 189 -12.02 15.85 13.24
N ALA A 190 -12.52 14.65 13.54
CA ALA A 190 -12.50 13.54 12.60
C ALA A 190 -13.10 13.94 11.23
N PRO A 191 -12.55 13.43 10.11
CA PRO A 191 -13.05 13.75 8.77
C PRO A 191 -14.52 13.38 8.57
N GLU A 192 -15.36 14.38 8.33
CA GLU A 192 -16.81 14.22 8.29
C GLU A 192 -17.27 13.14 7.29
N ASN A 193 -16.71 13.14 6.08
CA ASN A 193 -16.98 12.17 5.03
C ASN A 193 -16.70 10.71 5.47
N ALA A 194 -15.55 10.48 6.10
CA ALA A 194 -15.18 9.15 6.62
C ALA A 194 -16.06 8.74 7.81
N THR A 195 -16.31 9.67 8.74
CA THR A 195 -17.17 9.41 9.90
C THR A 195 -18.59 9.06 9.49
N ARG A 196 -19.11 9.73 8.45
CA ARG A 196 -20.42 9.46 7.87
C ARG A 196 -20.49 8.08 7.23
N LEU A 197 -19.49 7.69 6.45
CA LEU A 197 -19.41 6.32 5.92
C LEU A 197 -19.35 5.29 7.05
N ALA A 198 -18.57 5.57 8.10
CA ALA A 198 -18.44 4.71 9.28
C ALA A 198 -19.74 4.50 10.08
N THR A 199 -20.73 5.40 9.97
CA THR A 199 -22.04 5.20 10.64
C THR A 199 -22.80 3.96 10.15
N GLY A 200 -22.49 3.48 8.94
CA GLY A 200 -23.07 2.26 8.37
C GLY A 200 -22.31 0.98 8.72
N SER A 201 -21.24 1.07 9.51
CA SER A 201 -20.46 -0.10 9.93
C SER A 201 -21.35 -1.06 10.71
N PRO A 202 -21.33 -2.36 10.41
CA PRO A 202 -21.98 -3.36 11.24
C PRO A 202 -21.38 -3.39 12.66
N ASP A 203 -22.17 -3.85 13.64
CA ASP A 203 -21.84 -3.79 15.07
C ASP A 203 -20.64 -4.66 15.48
N ASP A 204 -20.36 -5.73 14.75
CA ASP A 204 -19.23 -6.65 14.98
C ASP A 204 -17.92 -6.22 14.31
N ILE A 205 -17.90 -5.08 13.60
CA ILE A 205 -16.66 -4.48 13.08
C ILE A 205 -16.27 -3.27 13.93
N SER A 206 -15.06 -3.30 14.47
CA SER A 206 -14.43 -2.10 15.03
C SER A 206 -14.08 -1.14 13.91
N ILE A 207 -14.56 0.11 14.01
CA ILE A 207 -14.35 1.12 12.99
C ILE A 207 -13.55 2.29 13.54
N SER A 208 -12.50 2.64 12.84
CA SER A 208 -11.68 3.83 13.10
C SER A 208 -11.55 4.65 11.82
N VAL A 209 -11.25 5.94 11.97
CA VAL A 209 -10.96 6.84 10.86
C VAL A 209 -9.54 7.34 11.03
N SER A 210 -8.77 7.35 9.95
CA SER A 210 -7.45 7.95 9.93
C SER A 210 -7.35 9.06 8.90
N GLN A 211 -6.48 10.02 9.20
CA GLN A 211 -6.17 11.14 8.33
C GLN A 211 -4.68 11.41 8.45
N PRO A 212 -3.92 11.35 7.36
CA PRO A 212 -2.54 11.80 7.40
C PRO A 212 -2.50 13.31 7.59
N ILE A 213 -1.52 13.75 8.35
CA ILE A 213 -1.26 15.16 8.56
C ILE A 213 -0.30 15.61 7.46
N ARG A 214 -0.78 16.46 6.53
CA ARG A 214 0.12 17.09 5.57
C ARG A 214 0.91 18.17 6.30
N CYS A 215 2.21 18.15 6.04
CA CYS A 215 3.13 19.14 6.57
C CYS A 215 3.79 19.79 5.36
N GLY A 216 3.26 20.93 4.92
CA GLY A 216 3.75 21.70 3.77
C GLY A 216 3.16 21.30 2.42
N ASP A 217 3.81 21.84 1.38
CA ASP A 217 3.41 21.70 -0.03
C ASP A 217 4.13 20.53 -0.73
N HIS A 218 5.07 19.86 -0.06
CA HIS A 218 5.85 18.80 -0.70
C HIS A 218 5.05 17.50 -0.85
N TRP A 219 5.08 16.98 -2.08
CA TRP A 219 4.77 15.59 -2.39
C TRP A 219 5.69 14.67 -1.55
N ALA A 220 5.17 13.51 -1.16
CA ALA A 220 5.88 12.48 -0.38
C ALA A 220 6.04 12.72 1.15
N SER A 221 5.06 13.33 1.85
CA SER A 221 5.16 13.43 3.31
C SER A 221 3.87 13.43 4.15
N PRO A 222 3.59 12.33 4.86
CA PRO A 222 2.85 12.34 6.11
C PRO A 222 3.86 12.21 7.26
N LEU A 223 3.95 13.20 8.15
CA LEU A 223 4.79 13.02 9.35
C LEU A 223 4.17 12.02 10.32
N SER A 224 2.85 11.99 10.32
CA SER A 224 2.04 11.21 11.23
C SER A 224 0.62 11.10 10.70
N ARG A 225 -0.14 10.17 11.27
CA ARG A 225 -1.58 10.11 11.11
C ARG A 225 -2.25 10.36 12.44
N HIS A 226 -3.37 11.06 12.38
CA HIS A 226 -4.35 11.01 13.44
C HIS A 226 -5.24 9.79 13.24
N LEU A 227 -5.55 9.12 14.34
CA LEU A 227 -6.50 8.02 14.38
C LEU A 227 -7.62 8.38 15.36
N TRP A 228 -8.85 8.36 14.86
CA TRP A 228 -10.04 8.52 15.68
C TRP A 228 -10.79 7.21 15.75
N ARG A 229 -11.39 6.94 16.92
CA ARG A 229 -12.28 5.79 17.14
C ARG A 229 -13.66 6.28 17.55
N ARG A 230 -14.68 5.56 17.09
CA ARG A 230 -16.06 5.82 17.49
C ARG A 230 -16.23 5.51 18.98
N ASN A 231 -16.76 6.46 19.75
CA ASN A 231 -17.01 6.24 21.16
C ASN A 231 -18.32 5.47 21.37
N HIS A 232 -18.23 4.17 21.69
CA HIS A 232 -19.39 3.31 21.94
C HIS A 232 -20.10 3.59 23.27
N SER A 233 -19.46 4.29 24.22
CA SER A 233 -20.05 4.60 25.51
C SER A 233 -21.07 5.75 25.44
N ASN A 234 -20.99 6.58 24.40
CA ASN A 234 -21.90 7.68 24.20
C ASN A 234 -23.05 7.28 23.27
N ARG A 235 -24.28 7.68 23.61
CA ARG A 235 -25.47 7.40 22.77
C ARG A 235 -25.45 8.17 21.46
N ASP A 236 -24.57 9.16 21.34
CA ASP A 236 -24.42 9.95 20.13
C ASP A 236 -23.43 9.27 19.15
N PRO A 237 -23.93 8.71 18.03
CA PRO A 237 -23.11 8.06 17.01
C PRO A 237 -22.13 9.01 16.32
N SER A 238 -22.26 10.32 16.53
CA SER A 238 -21.38 11.35 15.97
C SER A 238 -20.14 11.65 16.82
N THR A 239 -19.99 11.02 18.00
CA THR A 239 -18.84 11.31 18.86
C THR A 239 -17.63 10.43 18.52
N TRP A 240 -16.60 11.09 18.00
CA TRP A 240 -15.31 10.50 17.64
C TRP A 240 -14.23 10.99 18.58
N GLU A 241 -13.49 10.04 19.15
CA GLU A 241 -12.39 10.33 20.06
C GLU A 241 -11.06 10.17 19.32
N LEU A 242 -10.19 11.17 19.42
CA LEU A 242 -8.81 11.08 18.91
C LEU A 242 -8.01 10.17 19.84
N ILE A 243 -7.67 8.98 19.37
CA ILE A 243 -6.97 7.97 20.18
C ILE A 243 -5.45 8.01 19.98
N GLU A 244 -4.98 8.39 18.79
CA GLU A 244 -3.54 8.51 18.51
C GLU A 244 -3.25 9.70 17.60
N THR A 245 -2.22 10.48 17.94
CA THR A 245 -1.75 11.63 17.15
C THR A 245 -0.60 11.27 16.20
N SER A 246 -0.03 10.08 16.35
CA SER A 246 1.13 9.61 15.58
C SER A 246 1.01 8.14 15.21
N TRP A 247 -0.13 7.79 14.62
CA TRP A 247 -0.40 6.43 14.18
C TRP A 247 0.40 6.08 12.92
N SER A 248 1.17 5.00 12.96
CA SER A 248 2.01 4.53 11.86
C SER A 248 2.01 3.00 11.81
N PRO A 249 0.93 2.38 11.30
CA PRO A 249 0.82 0.93 11.25
C PRO A 249 1.75 0.34 10.19
N ARG A 250 2.07 -0.95 10.31
CA ARG A 250 2.70 -1.68 9.20
C ARG A 250 1.66 -1.92 8.10
N ARG A 251 1.74 -1.13 7.04
CA ARG A 251 0.84 -1.20 5.88
C ARG A 251 1.34 -2.24 4.88
N ILE A 252 0.48 -3.17 4.50
CA ILE A 252 0.79 -4.25 3.57
C ILE A 252 -0.16 -4.15 2.38
N THR A 253 0.35 -4.26 1.16
CA THR A 253 -0.55 -4.44 0.01
C THR A 253 -0.92 -5.92 -0.06
N PRO A 254 -2.18 -6.28 -0.33
CA PRO A 254 -2.59 -7.68 -0.50
C PRO A 254 -1.76 -8.42 -1.57
N PRO A 255 -1.78 -9.76 -1.57
CA PRO A 255 -1.24 -10.54 -2.67
C PRO A 255 -1.92 -10.13 -3.99
N SER A 256 -1.17 -10.11 -5.08
CA SER A 256 -1.73 -9.83 -6.39
C SER A 256 -2.50 -11.04 -6.94
N LYS A 257 -3.58 -10.80 -7.68
CA LYS A 257 -4.29 -11.86 -8.41
C LYS A 257 -3.44 -12.48 -9.52
N ASN A 258 -3.90 -13.60 -10.06
CA ASN A 258 -3.29 -14.19 -11.24
C ASN A 258 -3.71 -13.42 -12.50
N TYR A 259 -2.71 -12.96 -13.25
CA TYR A 259 -2.89 -12.27 -14.53
C TYR A 259 -2.76 -13.27 -15.67
N SER A 260 -3.83 -13.48 -16.43
CA SER A 260 -3.84 -14.38 -17.58
C SER A 260 -4.51 -13.75 -18.79
N GLY A 261 -4.15 -14.20 -20.00
CA GLY A 261 -4.68 -13.69 -21.27
C GLY A 261 -4.27 -12.24 -21.58
N PRO A 262 -4.77 -11.68 -22.70
CA PRO A 262 -4.46 -10.31 -23.12
C PRO A 262 -4.88 -9.24 -22.10
N VAL A 263 -6.04 -9.40 -21.44
CA VAL A 263 -6.51 -8.46 -20.40
C VAL A 263 -5.59 -8.52 -19.18
N GLY A 264 -5.24 -9.73 -18.74
CA GLY A 264 -4.34 -9.91 -17.61
C GLY A 264 -2.94 -9.36 -17.88
N ALA A 265 -2.40 -9.58 -19.08
CA ALA A 265 -1.10 -9.03 -19.48
C ALA A 265 -1.08 -7.49 -19.40
N TYR A 266 -2.14 -6.83 -19.89
CA TYR A 266 -2.26 -5.38 -19.80
C TYR A 266 -2.39 -4.88 -18.35
N GLN A 267 -3.22 -5.54 -17.53
CA GLN A 267 -3.32 -5.18 -16.10
C GLN A 267 -2.04 -5.43 -15.31
N LEU A 268 -1.24 -6.45 -15.67
CA LEU A 268 0.06 -6.70 -15.06
C LEU A 268 1.05 -5.58 -15.40
N TYR A 269 1.06 -5.11 -16.65
CA TYR A 269 1.83 -3.94 -17.05
C TYR A 269 1.43 -2.69 -16.23
N ASP A 270 0.13 -2.41 -16.12
CA ASP A 270 -0.38 -1.28 -15.34
C ASP A 270 0.04 -1.36 -13.87
N TYR A 271 -0.06 -2.56 -13.28
CA TYR A 271 0.42 -2.84 -11.94
C TYR A 271 1.94 -2.60 -11.80
N HIS A 272 2.75 -3.02 -12.77
CA HIS A 272 4.20 -2.79 -12.75
C HIS A 272 4.58 -1.31 -12.87
N ASP A 273 3.87 -0.53 -13.69
CA ASP A 273 4.08 0.91 -13.83
C ASP A 273 3.80 1.63 -12.51
N LEU A 274 2.66 1.33 -11.89
CA LEU A 274 2.33 1.82 -10.56
C LEU A 274 3.38 1.42 -9.50
N ASP A 275 3.82 0.16 -9.51
CA ASP A 275 4.85 -0.35 -8.59
C ASP A 275 6.21 0.35 -8.79
N LEU A 276 6.54 0.78 -10.01
CA LEU A 276 7.71 1.60 -10.31
C LEU A 276 7.56 3.02 -9.75
N ARG A 277 6.41 3.67 -9.94
CA ARG A 277 6.16 5.01 -9.37
C ARG A 277 6.24 5.00 -7.85
N GLU A 278 5.64 4.00 -7.19
CA GLU A 278 5.70 3.86 -5.73
C GLU A 278 7.13 3.60 -5.21
N LEU A 279 7.97 2.93 -6.01
CA LEU A 279 9.41 2.74 -5.71
C LEU A 279 10.20 4.04 -5.82
N GLU A 280 9.97 4.84 -6.86
CA GLU A 280 10.63 6.12 -7.07
C GLU A 280 10.32 7.10 -5.92
N VAL A 281 9.08 7.10 -5.41
CA VAL A 281 8.73 7.89 -4.24
C VAL A 281 9.41 7.34 -2.98
N ALA A 282 9.48 6.02 -2.80
CA ALA A 282 10.17 5.41 -1.67
C ALA A 282 11.69 5.73 -1.68
N ARG A 283 12.30 5.81 -2.86
CA ARG A 283 13.70 6.26 -3.02
C ARG A 283 13.90 7.65 -2.43
N GLN A 284 12.99 8.60 -2.66
CA GLN A 284 13.06 9.95 -2.08
C GLN A 284 12.98 9.91 -0.55
N ILE A 285 12.12 9.06 0.02
CA ILE A 285 12.04 8.84 1.47
C ILE A 285 13.38 8.32 2.02
N HIS A 286 14.00 7.35 1.36
CA HIS A 286 15.32 6.88 1.77
C HIS A 286 16.40 7.97 1.65
N THR A 287 16.35 8.82 0.63
CA THR A 287 17.29 9.96 0.52
C THR A 287 17.16 10.88 1.73
N ILE A 288 15.93 11.22 2.12
CA ILE A 288 15.64 12.04 3.30
C ILE A 288 16.25 11.37 4.55
N GLN A 289 15.90 10.12 4.78
CA GLN A 289 16.42 9.36 5.92
C GLN A 289 17.95 9.27 5.94
N ALA A 290 18.59 9.07 4.78
CA ALA A 290 20.04 8.97 4.67
C ALA A 290 20.76 10.29 5.03
N ILE A 291 20.20 11.44 4.65
CA ILE A 291 20.79 12.75 4.93
C ILE A 291 20.74 13.06 6.42
N GLU A 292 19.58 12.83 7.04
CA GLU A 292 19.40 12.99 8.47
C GLU A 292 20.32 12.04 9.24
N ALA A 293 20.36 10.76 8.83
CA ALA A 293 21.25 9.77 9.42
C ALA A 293 22.73 10.20 9.37
N TYR A 294 23.17 10.68 8.20
CA TYR A 294 24.54 11.13 7.98
C TYR A 294 24.94 12.26 8.93
N HIS A 295 24.12 13.31 9.06
CA HIS A 295 24.49 14.43 9.93
C HIS A 295 24.37 14.09 11.42
N VAL A 296 23.23 13.55 11.82
CA VAL A 296 22.91 13.35 13.24
C VAL A 296 23.75 12.23 13.86
N HIS A 297 23.98 11.13 13.13
CA HIS A 297 24.64 9.96 13.71
C HIS A 297 26.12 9.83 13.32
N ILE A 298 26.48 10.13 12.08
CA ILE A 298 27.86 9.94 11.59
C ILE A 298 28.70 11.15 11.94
N LEU A 299 28.27 12.34 11.51
CA LEU A 299 28.98 13.57 11.83
C LEU A 299 28.77 14.01 13.28
N ARG A 300 27.67 13.58 13.92
CA ARG A 300 27.22 14.05 15.24
C ARG A 300 27.18 15.58 15.31
N ALA A 301 26.69 16.17 14.24
CA ALA A 301 26.61 17.61 14.04
C ALA A 301 25.18 17.99 13.67
N PRO A 302 24.79 19.27 13.87
CA PRO A 302 23.51 19.75 13.36
C PRO A 302 23.36 19.44 11.87
N CYS A 303 22.20 18.92 11.48
CA CYS A 303 21.89 18.69 10.08
C CYS A 303 21.68 20.05 9.41
N VAL A 304 22.48 20.36 8.40
CA VAL A 304 22.29 21.57 7.59
C VAL A 304 21.44 21.21 6.40
N CYS A 305 20.44 22.04 6.08
CA CYS A 305 19.62 21.79 4.90
C CYS A 305 20.50 21.76 3.64
N PRO A 306 20.49 20.67 2.86
CA PRO A 306 21.42 20.48 1.75
C PRO A 306 21.10 21.38 0.54
N PHE A 307 19.97 22.09 0.56
CA PHE A 307 19.62 23.03 -0.49
C PHE A 307 20.42 24.33 -0.34
N PRO A 308 21.19 24.75 -1.37
CA PRO A 308 22.18 25.84 -1.24
C PRO A 308 21.63 27.18 -0.73
N LYS A 309 20.34 27.45 -0.91
CA LYS A 309 19.68 28.71 -0.52
C LYS A 309 18.97 28.65 0.84
N CYS A 310 18.87 27.47 1.45
CA CYS A 310 18.10 27.31 2.68
C CYS A 310 18.93 27.67 3.92
N GLY A 311 20.09 27.02 4.09
CA GLY A 311 21.03 27.29 5.19
C GLY A 311 20.52 27.00 6.61
N MET A 312 19.28 26.51 6.78
CA MET A 312 18.73 26.16 8.10
C MET A 312 19.46 24.96 8.70
N GLN A 313 19.55 24.95 10.03
CA GLN A 313 20.24 23.92 10.81
C GLN A 313 19.26 23.26 11.79
N PHE A 314 19.46 21.98 12.05
CA PHE A 314 18.57 21.15 12.85
C PHE A 314 19.39 20.34 13.84
N GLU A 315 19.07 20.43 15.12
CA GLU A 315 19.86 19.80 16.19
C GLU A 315 19.31 18.43 16.56
N GLN A 316 17.99 18.22 16.40
CA GLN A 316 17.32 17.00 16.81
C GLN A 316 17.00 16.09 15.60
N PRO A 317 17.06 14.77 15.78
CA PRO A 317 16.54 13.84 14.78
C PRO A 317 15.06 14.14 14.48
N GLY A 318 14.71 14.15 13.20
CA GLY A 318 13.38 14.41 12.67
C GLY A 318 13.16 15.86 12.25
N GLU A 319 13.85 16.83 12.85
CA GLU A 319 13.62 18.26 12.58
C GLU A 319 13.93 18.64 11.12
N TRP A 320 15.02 18.13 10.57
CA TRP A 320 15.36 18.37 9.16
C TRP A 320 14.30 17.74 8.24
N THR A 321 13.86 16.53 8.57
CA THR A 321 12.77 15.86 7.84
C THR A 321 11.51 16.72 7.86
N VAL A 322 11.07 17.24 9.03
CA VAL A 322 9.92 18.17 9.14
C VAL A 322 10.12 19.41 8.28
N HIS A 323 11.30 20.01 8.33
CA HIS A 323 11.63 21.19 7.54
C HIS A 323 11.57 20.95 6.04
N TYR A 324 12.22 19.88 5.56
CA TYR A 324 12.22 19.52 4.14
C TYR A 324 10.80 19.41 3.60
N ARG A 325 9.89 18.87 4.42
CA ARG A 325 8.48 18.64 4.07
C ARG A 325 7.64 19.93 4.11
N THR A 326 7.87 20.77 5.11
CA THR A 326 7.07 21.98 5.37
C THR A 326 7.44 23.18 4.52
N THR A 327 8.68 23.23 4.03
CA THR A 327 9.17 24.36 3.23
C THR A 327 8.54 24.33 1.85
N SER A 328 8.27 25.49 1.24
CA SER A 328 7.69 25.50 -0.11
C SER A 328 8.66 24.90 -1.14
N ALA A 329 8.13 24.18 -2.13
CA ALA A 329 8.89 23.62 -3.25
C ALA A 329 9.83 24.65 -3.90
N ARG A 330 9.44 25.94 -3.91
CA ARG A 330 10.24 27.06 -4.43
C ARG A 330 11.64 27.20 -3.81
N TYR A 331 11.86 26.70 -2.60
CA TYR A 331 13.17 26.74 -1.95
C TYR A 331 13.94 25.43 -2.12
N HIS A 332 13.24 24.36 -2.46
CA HIS A 332 13.75 22.99 -2.61
C HIS A 332 13.51 22.48 -4.03
N ASP A 333 13.86 23.30 -5.03
CA ASP A 333 13.78 22.89 -6.44
C ASP A 333 14.88 21.86 -6.73
N GLY A 334 14.48 20.72 -7.32
CA GLY A 334 15.38 19.67 -7.78
C GLY A 334 15.47 18.45 -6.85
N LEU A 335 16.37 17.53 -7.22
CA LEU A 335 16.63 16.32 -6.44
C LEU A 335 17.43 16.67 -5.19
N VAL A 336 17.04 16.10 -4.06
CA VAL A 336 17.80 16.22 -2.81
C VAL A 336 19.17 15.56 -3.03
N PRO A 337 20.29 16.26 -2.83
CA PRO A 337 21.61 15.67 -3.06
C PRO A 337 21.90 14.60 -2.01
N LEU A 338 22.52 13.51 -2.43
CA LEU A 338 22.92 12.43 -1.52
C LEU A 338 24.02 12.91 -0.56
N PRO A 339 24.07 12.38 0.68
CA PRO A 339 25.18 12.68 1.59
C PRO A 339 26.50 12.20 0.98
N PRO A 340 27.65 12.83 1.32
CA PRO A 340 28.97 12.49 0.78
C PRO A 340 29.54 11.22 1.44
N TRP A 341 28.75 10.14 1.47
CA TRP A 341 29.09 8.86 2.06
C TRP A 341 29.08 7.77 0.99
N ASP A 342 30.26 7.26 0.63
CA ASP A 342 30.46 6.40 -0.54
C ASP A 342 29.62 5.11 -0.53
N SER A 343 29.47 4.47 0.63
CA SER A 343 28.65 3.26 0.73
C SER A 343 27.17 3.55 0.49
N VAL A 344 26.68 4.71 0.95
CA VAL A 344 25.30 5.15 0.66
C VAL A 344 25.16 5.49 -0.81
N ARG A 345 26.06 6.29 -1.39
CA ARG A 345 26.04 6.62 -2.82
C ARG A 345 26.01 5.36 -3.69
N THR A 346 26.91 4.42 -3.43
CA THR A 346 26.96 3.13 -4.12
C THR A 346 25.64 2.34 -4.00
N ALA A 347 24.99 2.38 -2.84
CA ALA A 347 23.72 1.70 -2.64
C ALA A 347 22.57 2.36 -3.42
N PHE A 348 22.54 3.70 -3.47
CA PHE A 348 21.58 4.46 -4.29
C PHE A 348 21.84 4.24 -5.79
N ASP A 349 23.09 4.31 -6.24
CA ASP A 349 23.44 4.08 -7.66
C ASP A 349 23.00 2.67 -8.12
N ARG A 350 23.18 1.65 -7.26
CA ARG A 350 22.69 0.30 -7.53
C ARG A 350 21.16 0.25 -7.60
N HIS A 351 20.47 0.94 -6.70
CA HIS A 351 19.02 1.00 -6.72
C HIS A 351 18.51 1.72 -7.97
N ASP A 352 19.15 2.81 -8.37
CA ASP A 352 18.80 3.59 -9.57
C ASP A 352 18.98 2.78 -10.85
N ALA A 353 20.08 2.03 -10.94
CA ALA A 353 20.27 1.07 -12.04
C ALA A 353 19.16 0.00 -12.06
N SER A 354 18.71 -0.46 -10.90
CA SER A 354 17.59 -1.42 -10.81
C SER A 354 16.25 -0.79 -11.21
N LEU A 355 15.99 0.48 -10.88
CA LEU A 355 14.79 1.20 -11.29
C LEU A 355 14.78 1.43 -12.80
N GLU A 356 15.93 1.79 -13.38
CA GLU A 356 16.08 1.97 -14.82
C GLU A 356 15.85 0.66 -15.58
N LEU A 357 16.44 -0.46 -15.13
CA LEU A 357 16.17 -1.77 -15.73
C LEU A 357 14.67 -2.13 -15.69
N LYS A 358 14.01 -1.79 -14.58
CA LYS A 358 12.56 -2.01 -14.44
C LYS A 358 11.75 -1.13 -15.39
N ARG A 359 12.12 0.15 -15.54
CA ARG A 359 11.51 1.08 -16.49
C ARG A 359 11.62 0.56 -17.92
N GLN A 360 12.82 0.14 -18.33
CA GLN A 360 13.07 -0.46 -19.64
C GLN A 360 12.22 -1.71 -19.87
N ARG A 361 12.08 -2.58 -18.86
CA ARG A 361 11.22 -3.77 -18.94
C ARG A 361 9.75 -3.39 -19.14
N ILE A 362 9.23 -2.44 -18.37
CA ILE A 362 7.84 -1.96 -18.48
C ILE A 362 7.60 -1.35 -19.86
N SER A 363 8.52 -0.50 -20.34
CA SER A 363 8.45 0.07 -21.69
C SER A 363 8.50 -1.00 -22.78
N HIS A 364 9.32 -2.04 -22.61
CA HIS A 364 9.38 -3.18 -23.53
C HIS A 364 8.08 -3.99 -23.53
N GLU A 365 7.51 -4.29 -22.36
CA GLU A 365 6.21 -4.98 -22.21
C GLU A 365 5.11 -4.20 -22.96
N LEU A 366 5.05 -2.88 -22.83
CA LEU A 366 4.13 -2.03 -23.59
C LEU A 366 4.39 -2.06 -25.10
N ALA A 367 5.66 -1.96 -25.51
CA ALA A 367 6.02 -1.99 -26.92
C ALA A 367 5.65 -3.33 -27.59
N VAL A 368 5.82 -4.45 -26.89
CA VAL A 368 5.39 -5.77 -27.36
C VAL A 368 3.87 -5.82 -27.53
N MET A 369 3.10 -5.29 -26.56
CA MET A 369 1.65 -5.21 -26.69
C MET A 369 1.21 -4.33 -27.86
N ARG A 370 1.86 -3.18 -28.09
CA ARG A 370 1.59 -2.30 -29.25
C ARG A 370 1.92 -2.97 -30.58
N ALA A 371 3.03 -3.69 -30.66
CA ALA A 371 3.39 -4.44 -31.86
C ALA A 371 2.35 -5.53 -32.17
N ALA A 372 1.87 -6.25 -31.15
CA ALA A 372 0.81 -7.25 -31.28
C ALA A 372 -0.57 -6.64 -31.59
N TRP A 373 -0.80 -5.39 -31.19
CA TRP A 373 -2.01 -4.64 -31.51
C TRP A 373 -2.13 -4.32 -33.01
N GLY A 374 -1.00 -4.17 -33.73
CA GLY A 374 -1.00 -3.98 -35.17
C GLY A 374 -1.40 -2.57 -35.63
N GLU A 375 -1.30 -2.36 -36.95
CA GLU A 375 -1.57 -1.06 -37.58
C GLU A 375 -3.08 -0.72 -37.58
N PRO A 376 -3.44 0.57 -37.69
CA PRO A 376 -4.82 0.98 -37.95
C PRO A 376 -5.43 0.20 -39.13
N ASP A 377 -6.67 -0.26 -38.95
CA ASP A 377 -7.44 -1.05 -39.93
C ASP A 377 -6.85 -2.42 -40.32
N SER A 378 -5.78 -2.88 -39.64
CA SER A 378 -5.19 -4.20 -39.88
C SER A 378 -6.06 -5.35 -39.35
N SER A 379 -5.88 -6.54 -39.93
CA SER A 379 -6.54 -7.77 -39.48
C SER A 379 -6.07 -8.20 -38.09
N GLU A 380 -4.81 -7.90 -37.78
CA GLU A 380 -4.12 -8.11 -36.53
C GLU A 380 -4.80 -7.30 -35.43
N ARG A 381 -5.05 -6.01 -35.68
CA ARG A 381 -5.77 -5.12 -34.75
C ARG A 381 -7.18 -5.57 -34.48
N SER A 382 -7.91 -5.97 -35.53
CA SER A 382 -9.25 -6.54 -35.37
C SER A 382 -9.22 -7.81 -34.49
N THR A 383 -8.24 -8.68 -34.72
CA THR A 383 -8.06 -9.93 -33.96
C THR A 383 -7.70 -9.65 -32.49
N ALA A 384 -6.73 -8.79 -32.23
CA ALA A 384 -6.30 -8.42 -30.87
C ALA A 384 -7.45 -7.78 -30.08
N SER A 385 -8.19 -6.86 -30.72
CA SER A 385 -9.41 -6.23 -30.17
C SER A 385 -10.46 -7.27 -29.78
N GLN A 386 -10.79 -8.17 -30.71
CA GLN A 386 -11.77 -9.23 -30.46
C GLN A 386 -11.34 -10.17 -29.33
N GLN A 387 -10.07 -10.56 -29.26
CA GLN A 387 -9.55 -11.41 -28.19
C GLN A 387 -9.64 -10.72 -26.82
N PHE A 388 -9.26 -9.44 -26.75
CA PHE A 388 -9.32 -8.66 -25.52
C PHE A 388 -10.77 -8.49 -25.03
N LEU A 389 -11.67 -8.05 -25.91
CA LEU A 389 -13.10 -7.89 -25.61
C LEU A 389 -13.77 -9.22 -25.27
N GLN A 390 -13.38 -10.30 -25.92
CA GLN A 390 -13.91 -11.63 -25.63
C GLN A 390 -13.48 -12.11 -24.24
N GLN A 391 -12.24 -11.87 -23.82
CA GLN A 391 -11.81 -12.18 -22.46
C GLN A 391 -12.57 -11.32 -21.44
N LEU A 392 -12.72 -10.02 -21.68
CA LEU A 392 -13.55 -9.14 -20.85
C LEU A 392 -15.01 -9.62 -20.74
N ARG A 393 -15.52 -10.36 -21.73
CA ARG A 393 -16.89 -10.91 -21.71
C ARG A 393 -17.02 -12.21 -20.94
N THR A 394 -15.99 -13.05 -20.97
CA THR A 394 -16.10 -14.47 -20.58
C THR A 394 -15.32 -14.85 -19.33
N ASP A 395 -14.22 -14.15 -19.03
CA ASP A 395 -13.38 -14.45 -17.87
C ASP A 395 -14.00 -13.85 -16.59
N PRO A 396 -14.38 -14.65 -15.58
CA PRO A 396 -15.01 -14.16 -14.35
C PRO A 396 -14.17 -13.13 -13.58
N LEU A 397 -12.85 -13.08 -13.77
CA LEU A 397 -12.00 -12.08 -13.15
C LEU A 397 -12.20 -10.68 -13.76
N TYR A 398 -12.69 -10.60 -14.99
CA TYR A 398 -12.82 -9.34 -15.74
C TYR A 398 -14.26 -9.02 -16.18
N ALA A 399 -15.07 -10.05 -16.41
CA ALA A 399 -16.47 -9.94 -16.81
C ALA A 399 -17.28 -9.21 -15.75
N GLY A 400 -18.02 -8.17 -16.17
CA GLY A 400 -18.92 -7.44 -15.29
C GLY A 400 -20.20 -7.04 -16.02
N ASP A 401 -21.04 -6.26 -15.35
CA ASP A 401 -22.44 -6.03 -15.80
C ASP A 401 -22.57 -5.15 -17.05
N LYS A 402 -21.53 -4.40 -17.40
CA LYS A 402 -21.50 -3.54 -18.60
C LYS A 402 -20.94 -4.31 -19.79
N ALA A 403 -21.33 -3.90 -21.00
CA ALA A 403 -20.72 -4.40 -22.22
C ALA A 403 -19.19 -4.20 -22.19
N PRO A 404 -18.38 -5.17 -22.66
CA PRO A 404 -16.91 -5.08 -22.67
C PRO A 404 -16.36 -3.78 -23.26
N GLU A 405 -16.98 -3.28 -24.32
CA GLU A 405 -16.61 -2.07 -25.06
C GLU A 405 -16.83 -0.79 -24.24
N GLN A 406 -17.70 -0.86 -23.22
CA GLN A 406 -17.95 0.21 -22.25
C GLN A 406 -17.15 0.02 -20.96
N SER A 407 -16.31 -1.03 -20.90
CA SER A 407 -15.43 -1.22 -19.77
C SER A 407 -14.27 -0.24 -19.84
N GLU A 408 -13.86 0.23 -18.69
CA GLU A 408 -12.74 1.15 -18.60
C GLU A 408 -11.40 0.51 -18.92
N ILE A 409 -11.24 -0.77 -18.58
CA ILE A 409 -10.03 -1.52 -18.94
C ILE A 409 -9.85 -1.48 -20.46
N TRP A 410 -10.94 -1.64 -21.22
CA TRP A 410 -10.93 -1.51 -22.68
C TRP A 410 -10.53 -0.11 -23.14
N PHE A 411 -11.17 0.94 -22.60
CA PHE A 411 -10.87 2.32 -22.98
C PHE A 411 -9.39 2.68 -22.76
N ARG A 412 -8.84 2.33 -21.59
CA ARG A 412 -7.43 2.59 -21.28
C ARG A 412 -6.50 1.80 -22.19
N TYR A 413 -6.82 0.52 -22.42
CA TYR A 413 -6.07 -0.32 -23.34
C TYR A 413 -6.05 0.31 -24.75
N GLU A 414 -7.21 0.67 -25.30
CA GLU A 414 -7.30 1.30 -26.61
C GLU A 414 -6.52 2.62 -26.66
N ARG A 415 -6.63 3.48 -25.64
CA ARG A 415 -5.87 4.72 -25.55
C ARG A 415 -4.37 4.45 -25.60
N ASP A 416 -3.87 3.56 -24.73
CA ASP A 416 -2.44 3.28 -24.60
C ASP A 416 -1.86 2.57 -25.83
N MET A 417 -2.68 1.78 -26.54
CA MET A 417 -2.28 1.12 -27.79
C MET A 417 -2.26 2.08 -29.00
N ASN A 418 -2.98 3.20 -28.95
CA ASN A 418 -3.06 4.18 -30.04
C ASN A 418 -2.12 5.38 -29.89
N VAL A 419 -1.33 5.47 -28.81
CA VAL A 419 -0.30 6.51 -28.68
C VAL A 419 0.87 6.17 -29.62
N ILE A 420 1.04 6.99 -30.66
CA ILE A 420 2.17 6.94 -31.62
C ILE A 420 3.39 7.61 -31.02
#